data_AF-A0A3B3BMQ3-F1
#
_entry.id   AF-A0A3B3BMQ3-F1
#
_cell.length_a   1.000
_cell.length_b   1.000
_cell.length_c   1.000
_cell.angle_alpha   90.00
_cell.angle_beta   90.00
_cell.angle_gamma   90.00
#
_symmetry.space_group_name_H-M   'P 1'
#
loop_
_entity.id
_entity.type
_entity.pdbx_description
1 polymer ?
#
loop_
_entity_poly.entity_id
_entity_poly.type
_entity_poly.pdbx_seq_one_letter_code
_entity_poly.pdbx_strand_id
1 'polypeptide(L)'
;MPKPINVRVTTMDAELEFAIQPNTTGKQLFDQVVKTVGLREVWFFGLQYVDSKSYSTWLKLNKKVTQQDVKKENPLQFRFRAKFFPEDVSEELIQEITQRLFFLQVKEAILNDENYCPPETAVLLASYAVQAKYGDYSRSVHKPGYLTHDRLLPQRVLEQHKLTKEQWEVRIQAWHEEHRGMLREDAMMEYLKIAQDLEMYGVNYFDIKNKKGTQLWLGVDALGLNIYEHEDKLTPKIGFPWSEIRNISFNDKKFFIRPIDKKAPDFVFCAPRLRINKRILALCMGNHELYMRRRKPDTIEVQQMKAQAREEKHHKQMERAQLENEKKKRELAEKEKERIEREKEELMERLKQIEEQTMKAQRELEEQTRRALELELERKRAREEAERLERDRQAAEEAKAELARQAADQQKTQEQLAAELAEYTAKISLLEEAKKKKEEEATEWQHKAMSAQEDLEKTKEELKTVTLAPCEPELDENHAEASAELSNEGVRQLDLRSEEERVTEAQKNERVKKQLQTLTSELAQARDETKKTQNDMLHAENVKAGRDKYKTLRQIRQGNTKQRIDEFESM
;
A
#
# COMPACT_ATOMS: atom_id res chain seq x y z
N MET A 1 -0.03 53.34 23.64
CA MET A 1 -0.57 51.96 23.62
C MET A 1 0.42 51.02 24.32
N PRO A 2 0.00 49.87 24.86
CA PRO A 2 0.92 48.82 25.31
C PRO A 2 1.80 48.36 24.13
N LYS A 3 3.08 48.05 24.35
CA LYS A 3 3.91 47.42 23.31
C LYS A 3 3.50 45.93 23.19
N PRO A 4 3.30 45.40 21.97
CA PRO A 4 3.13 43.97 21.77
C PRO A 4 4.39 43.20 22.17
N ILE A 5 4.21 41.92 22.50
CA ILE A 5 5.29 40.99 22.86
C ILE A 5 5.25 39.84 21.86
N ASN A 6 6.34 39.64 21.11
CA ASN A 6 6.42 38.54 20.14
C ASN A 6 6.62 37.21 20.87
N VAL A 7 5.97 36.17 20.37
CA VAL A 7 5.99 34.81 20.91
C VAL A 7 6.19 33.81 19.78
N ARG A 8 7.07 32.82 20.00
CA ARG A 8 7.19 31.62 19.17
C ARG A 8 6.68 30.43 19.97
N VAL A 9 5.85 29.61 19.34
CA VAL A 9 5.39 28.33 19.87
C VAL A 9 5.72 27.22 18.90
N THR A 10 6.65 26.35 19.28
CA THR A 10 7.06 25.18 18.48
C THR A 10 6.28 23.95 18.96
N THR A 11 5.52 23.30 18.06
CA THR A 11 4.85 22.01 18.31
C THR A 11 5.85 20.86 18.08
N MET A 12 5.41 19.68 17.64
CA MET A 12 6.31 18.64 17.11
C MET A 12 6.56 18.77 15.59
N ASP A 13 5.74 19.57 14.91
CA ASP A 13 5.55 19.55 13.45
C ASP A 13 5.39 20.94 12.80
N ALA A 14 5.31 22.01 13.60
CA ALA A 14 5.14 23.39 13.16
C ALA A 14 5.78 24.41 14.13
N GLU A 15 6.09 25.60 13.63
CA GLU A 15 6.39 26.79 14.45
C GLU A 15 5.32 27.86 14.21
N LEU A 16 4.78 28.43 15.29
CA LEU A 16 3.81 29.52 15.25
C LEU A 16 4.43 30.79 15.82
N GLU A 17 4.54 31.86 15.03
CA GLU A 17 4.96 33.19 15.51
C GLU A 17 3.80 34.19 15.48
N PHE A 18 3.60 34.90 16.59
CA PHE A 18 2.59 35.95 16.70
C PHE A 18 2.86 36.90 17.87
N ALA A 19 2.15 38.03 17.89
CA ALA A 19 2.21 39.00 18.97
C ALA A 19 1.10 38.79 20.02
N ILE A 20 1.46 38.86 21.31
CA ILE A 20 0.51 38.93 22.43
C ILE A 20 0.55 40.31 23.11
N GLN A 21 -0.48 40.60 23.90
CA GLN A 21 -0.54 41.82 24.71
C GLN A 21 0.11 41.59 26.10
N PRO A 22 0.65 42.63 26.76
CA PRO A 22 1.29 42.48 28.09
C PRO A 22 0.35 41.98 29.21
N ASN A 23 -0.97 42.04 28.99
CA ASN A 23 -1.99 41.51 29.89
C ASN A 23 -2.46 40.07 29.54
N THR A 24 -2.02 39.48 28.42
CA THR A 24 -2.43 38.15 27.95
C THR A 24 -2.13 37.07 29.00
N THR A 25 -3.13 36.25 29.27
CA THR A 25 -3.05 35.08 30.16
C THR A 25 -2.47 33.86 29.46
N GLY A 26 -1.94 32.91 30.25
CA GLY A 26 -1.49 31.62 29.72
C GLY A 26 -2.62 30.84 29.04
N LYS A 27 -3.87 30.98 29.50
CA LYS A 27 -5.05 30.39 28.86
C LYS A 27 -5.26 30.98 27.46
N GLN A 28 -5.25 32.30 27.31
CA GLN A 28 -5.39 32.96 26.00
C GLN A 28 -4.27 32.58 25.01
N LEU A 29 -3.01 32.50 25.48
CA LEU A 29 -1.89 32.06 24.63
C LEU A 29 -2.06 30.58 24.21
N PHE A 30 -2.44 29.71 25.14
CA PHE A 30 -2.70 28.30 24.87
C PHE A 30 -3.89 28.10 23.91
N ASP A 31 -4.99 28.81 24.12
CA ASP A 31 -6.21 28.74 23.31
C ASP A 31 -5.97 29.19 21.87
N GLN A 32 -5.08 30.17 21.67
CA GLN A 32 -4.65 30.58 20.33
C GLN A 32 -3.88 29.45 19.62
N VAL A 33 -2.94 28.81 20.31
CA VAL A 33 -2.13 27.70 19.75
C VAL A 33 -3.02 26.52 19.34
N VAL A 34 -3.87 26.02 20.25
CA VAL A 34 -4.68 24.83 19.95
C VAL A 34 -5.73 25.08 18.86
N LYS A 35 -6.26 26.31 18.76
CA LYS A 35 -7.14 26.72 17.64
C LYS A 35 -6.41 26.77 16.30
N THR A 36 -5.19 27.31 16.25
CA THR A 36 -4.37 27.32 15.02
C THR A 36 -3.96 25.90 14.59
N VAL A 37 -3.81 24.97 15.54
CA VAL A 37 -3.43 23.57 15.31
C VAL A 37 -4.63 22.64 15.05
N GLY A 38 -5.86 23.06 15.38
CA GLY A 38 -7.09 22.25 15.21
C GLY A 38 -7.35 21.24 16.34
N LEU A 39 -6.72 21.41 17.50
CA LEU A 39 -6.72 20.43 18.60
C LEU A 39 -7.78 20.78 19.68
N ARG A 40 -8.64 19.80 19.98
CA ARG A 40 -9.71 19.85 21.00
C ARG A 40 -9.35 19.09 22.29
N GLU A 41 -8.46 18.08 22.21
CA GLU A 41 -8.00 17.24 23.35
C GLU A 41 -7.01 17.96 24.27
N VAL A 42 -7.33 19.20 24.62
CA VAL A 42 -6.46 20.17 25.28
C VAL A 42 -5.90 19.70 26.63
N TRP A 43 -6.58 18.76 27.29
CA TRP A 43 -6.26 18.28 28.63
C TRP A 43 -4.92 17.52 28.72
N PHE A 44 -4.44 16.94 27.62
CA PHE A 44 -3.12 16.30 27.59
C PHE A 44 -1.95 17.30 27.54
N PHE A 45 -2.17 18.51 27.00
CA PHE A 45 -1.10 19.39 26.54
C PHE A 45 -0.77 20.54 27.48
N GLY A 46 0.40 21.14 27.26
CA GLY A 46 0.80 22.39 27.90
C GLY A 46 1.82 23.16 27.07
N LEU A 47 2.04 24.41 27.48
CA LEU A 47 3.16 25.22 26.98
C LEU A 47 4.31 25.14 27.97
N GLN A 48 5.44 24.60 27.52
CA GLN A 48 6.68 24.52 28.27
C GLN A 48 7.61 25.66 27.87
N TYR A 49 8.29 26.29 28.82
CA TYR A 49 9.26 27.37 28.58
C TYR A 49 10.48 27.24 29.48
N VAL A 50 11.55 27.97 29.15
CA VAL A 50 12.74 28.12 29.99
C VAL A 50 12.60 29.40 30.81
N ASP A 51 12.82 29.32 32.13
CA ASP A 51 12.74 30.48 33.02
C ASP A 51 14.04 31.31 33.05
N SER A 52 14.03 32.41 33.81
CA SER A 52 15.21 33.27 34.02
C SER A 52 16.45 32.56 34.59
N LYS A 53 16.28 31.33 35.12
CA LYS A 53 17.31 30.50 35.78
C LYS A 53 17.60 29.23 34.98
N SER A 54 17.25 29.20 33.70
CA SER A 54 17.47 28.10 32.75
C SER A 54 16.75 26.78 33.09
N TYR A 55 15.66 26.82 33.88
CA TYR A 55 14.86 25.63 34.19
C TYR A 55 13.62 25.51 33.30
N SER A 56 13.44 24.32 32.72
CA SER A 56 12.19 23.92 32.04
C SER A 56 10.99 23.99 33.02
N THR A 57 9.93 24.65 32.57
CA THR A 57 8.75 25.02 33.37
C THR A 57 7.47 24.99 32.54
N TRP A 58 6.35 24.56 33.12
CA TRP A 58 5.04 24.63 32.47
C TRP A 58 4.32 25.96 32.76
N LEU A 59 3.74 26.56 31.73
CA LEU A 59 2.97 27.80 31.81
C LEU A 59 1.65 27.58 32.56
N LYS A 60 1.33 28.47 33.49
CA LYS A 60 0.07 28.45 34.23
C LYS A 60 -0.97 29.24 33.48
N LEU A 61 -2.06 28.55 33.09
CA LEU A 61 -3.12 29.13 32.26
C LEU A 61 -3.81 30.31 32.96
N ASN A 62 -3.99 30.24 34.29
CA ASN A 62 -4.65 31.25 35.11
C ASN A 62 -3.76 32.45 35.51
N LYS A 63 -2.60 32.66 34.88
CA LYS A 63 -1.72 33.82 35.14
C LYS A 63 -1.30 34.50 33.84
N LYS A 64 -0.98 35.80 33.92
CA LYS A 64 -0.40 36.56 32.80
C LYS A 64 0.94 35.94 32.38
N VAL A 65 1.22 35.86 31.08
CA VAL A 65 2.48 35.29 30.56
C VAL A 65 3.68 36.08 31.10
N THR A 66 3.56 37.41 31.11
CA THR A 66 4.53 38.38 31.65
C THR A 66 4.82 38.24 33.16
N GLN A 67 4.01 37.50 33.92
CA GLN A 67 4.15 37.34 35.38
C GLN A 67 4.66 35.95 35.78
N GLN A 68 5.31 35.23 34.86
CA GLN A 68 5.74 33.83 35.08
C GLN A 68 7.25 33.61 34.90
N ASP A 69 8.06 34.66 34.92
CA ASP A 69 9.54 34.58 34.88
C ASP A 69 10.09 33.83 33.65
N VAL A 70 9.39 33.93 32.51
CA VAL A 70 9.84 33.47 31.20
C VAL A 70 11.16 34.16 30.85
N LYS A 71 12.14 33.41 30.34
CA LYS A 71 13.43 33.95 29.88
C LYS A 71 13.19 35.10 28.88
N LYS A 72 13.86 36.24 29.09
CA LYS A 72 13.60 37.49 28.36
C LYS A 72 14.26 37.46 26.98
N GLU A 73 13.58 36.83 26.04
CA GLU A 73 13.97 36.69 24.64
C GLU A 73 12.95 37.37 23.71
N ASN A 74 13.31 37.60 22.45
CA ASN A 74 12.43 38.17 21.43
C ASN A 74 12.59 37.36 20.13
N PRO A 75 11.60 36.53 19.74
CA PRO A 75 10.37 36.23 20.47
C PRO A 75 10.59 35.44 21.77
N LEU A 76 9.59 35.46 22.67
CA LEU A 76 9.55 34.55 23.82
C LEU A 76 9.32 33.11 23.34
N GLN A 77 10.14 32.17 23.83
CA GLN A 77 10.18 30.79 23.36
C GLN A 77 9.28 29.87 24.20
N PHE A 78 8.36 29.16 23.54
CA PHE A 78 7.55 28.09 24.14
C PHE A 78 7.56 26.83 23.26
N ARG A 79 7.49 25.67 23.91
CA ARG A 79 7.26 24.37 23.27
C ARG A 79 5.89 23.86 23.65
N PHE A 80 5.02 23.63 22.66
CA PHE A 80 3.77 22.91 22.86
C PHE A 80 4.07 21.41 22.90
N ARG A 81 3.73 20.76 24.01
CA ARG A 81 4.08 19.36 24.31
C ARG A 81 2.98 18.70 25.15
N ALA A 82 2.80 17.40 24.99
CA ALA A 82 2.02 16.59 25.92
C ALA A 82 2.70 16.64 27.30
N LYS A 83 1.92 17.02 28.32
CA LYS A 83 2.30 17.10 29.73
C LYS A 83 1.79 15.88 30.51
N PHE A 84 0.63 15.38 30.10
CA PHE A 84 -0.03 14.20 30.64
C PHE A 84 -0.22 13.19 29.52
N PHE A 85 -0.21 11.91 29.86
CA PHE A 85 -0.35 10.80 28.91
C PHE A 85 -1.70 10.10 29.10
N PRO A 86 -2.22 9.41 28.08
CA PRO A 86 -3.33 8.48 28.25
C PRO A 86 -2.93 7.32 29.17
N GLU A 87 -3.92 6.62 29.73
CA GLU A 87 -3.73 5.29 30.30
C GLU A 87 -3.69 4.24 29.17
N ASP A 88 -4.61 4.25 28.18
CA ASP A 88 -4.44 3.52 26.91
C ASP A 88 -4.52 4.46 25.70
N VAL A 89 -3.51 4.43 24.83
CA VAL A 89 -3.45 5.27 23.63
C VAL A 89 -4.58 4.98 22.64
N SER A 90 -5.07 3.73 22.55
CA SER A 90 -6.09 3.36 21.56
C SER A 90 -7.52 3.75 21.96
N GLU A 91 -7.78 3.93 23.25
CA GLU A 91 -9.10 4.29 23.78
C GLU A 91 -9.28 5.80 23.98
N GLU A 92 -8.16 6.54 24.12
CA GLU A 92 -8.16 7.94 24.57
C GLU A 92 -7.70 8.97 23.55
N LEU A 93 -6.91 8.61 22.53
CA LEU A 93 -6.37 9.59 21.57
C LEU A 93 -7.29 9.67 20.34
N ILE A 94 -8.14 10.69 20.31
CA ILE A 94 -9.31 10.74 19.43
C ILE A 94 -8.98 11.32 18.06
N GLN A 95 -8.33 12.48 18.01
CA GLN A 95 -8.04 13.20 16.77
C GLN A 95 -6.66 12.79 16.20
N GLU A 96 -6.56 12.74 14.87
CA GLU A 96 -5.30 12.49 14.15
C GLU A 96 -4.19 13.48 14.53
N ILE A 97 -4.53 14.75 14.77
CA ILE A 97 -3.56 15.76 15.23
C ILE A 97 -2.99 15.44 16.61
N THR A 98 -3.83 14.94 17.53
CA THR A 98 -3.40 14.52 18.86
C THR A 98 -2.52 13.28 18.77
N GLN A 99 -2.95 12.26 18.01
CA GLN A 99 -2.18 11.05 17.76
C GLN A 99 -0.82 11.38 17.14
N ARG A 100 -0.76 12.25 16.13
CA ARG A 100 0.47 12.71 15.48
C ARG A 100 1.42 13.42 16.44
N LEU A 101 0.92 14.34 17.27
CA LEU A 101 1.74 15.04 18.26
C LEU A 101 2.26 14.10 19.35
N PHE A 102 1.46 13.14 19.82
CA PHE A 102 1.93 12.09 20.73
C PHE A 102 2.99 11.19 20.09
N PHE A 103 2.72 10.66 18.88
CA PHE A 103 3.65 9.82 18.12
C PHE A 103 5.00 10.51 17.95
N LEU A 104 5.02 11.76 17.48
CA LEU A 104 6.25 12.51 17.28
C LEU A 104 6.99 12.78 18.60
N GLN A 105 6.29 13.13 19.68
CA GLN A 105 6.93 13.38 20.99
C GLN A 105 7.50 12.10 21.62
N VAL A 106 6.77 10.98 21.54
CA VAL A 106 7.23 9.68 22.04
C VAL A 106 8.42 9.17 21.21
N LYS A 107 8.38 9.36 19.89
CA LYS A 107 9.50 9.06 18.99
C LYS A 107 10.72 9.95 19.26
N GLU A 108 10.54 11.24 19.54
CA GLU A 108 11.62 12.14 19.99
C GLU A 108 12.28 11.61 21.28
N ALA A 109 11.48 11.24 22.28
CA ALA A 109 11.97 10.70 23.55
C ALA A 109 12.71 9.36 23.41
N ILE A 110 12.21 8.43 22.58
CA ILE A 110 12.87 7.13 22.33
C ILE A 110 14.18 7.32 21.56
N LEU A 111 14.18 8.12 20.48
CA LEU A 111 15.40 8.34 19.68
C LEU A 111 16.51 9.05 20.46
N ASN A 112 16.15 9.87 21.45
CA ASN A 112 17.08 10.55 22.37
C ASN A 112 17.52 9.68 23.56
N ASP A 113 17.08 8.42 23.66
CA ASP A 113 17.27 7.55 24.84
C ASP A 113 16.74 8.20 26.16
N GLU A 114 15.79 9.15 26.09
CA GLU A 114 15.06 9.66 27.28
C GLU A 114 14.11 8.58 27.84
N ASN A 115 13.47 7.84 26.93
CA ASN A 115 12.79 6.58 27.23
C ASN A 115 13.66 5.43 26.74
N TYR A 116 14.06 4.53 27.64
CA TYR A 116 14.70 3.28 27.24
C TYR A 116 13.77 2.45 26.33
N CYS A 117 14.36 1.87 25.29
CA CYS A 117 13.69 0.97 24.35
C CYS A 117 14.67 -0.15 23.94
N PRO A 118 14.32 -1.44 24.07
CA PRO A 118 15.22 -2.53 23.70
C PRO A 118 15.37 -2.61 22.16
N PRO A 119 16.48 -3.19 21.65
CA PRO A 119 16.81 -3.16 20.22
C PRO A 119 15.71 -3.66 19.27
N GLU A 120 15.10 -4.81 19.58
CA GLU A 120 14.04 -5.44 18.81
C GLU A 120 12.81 -4.54 18.70
N THR A 121 12.37 -3.94 19.81
CA THR A 121 11.27 -2.98 19.82
C THR A 121 11.64 -1.69 19.08
N ALA A 122 12.89 -1.21 19.21
CA ALA A 122 13.34 -0.02 18.51
C ALA A 122 13.32 -0.18 16.98
N VAL A 123 13.67 -1.36 16.45
CA VAL A 123 13.60 -1.65 15.00
C VAL A 123 12.16 -1.82 14.53
N LEU A 124 11.29 -2.48 15.30
CA LEU A 124 9.88 -2.60 14.96
C LEU A 124 9.22 -1.20 14.94
N LEU A 125 9.44 -0.40 15.97
CA LEU A 125 9.01 1.01 16.04
C LEU A 125 9.58 1.85 14.88
N ALA A 126 10.83 1.64 14.48
CA ALA A 126 11.40 2.32 13.31
C ALA A 126 10.61 2.00 12.02
N SER A 127 10.22 0.74 11.80
CA SER A 127 9.44 0.35 10.62
C SER A 127 8.04 0.98 10.58
N TYR A 128 7.35 1.07 11.72
CA TYR A 128 6.08 1.81 11.84
C TYR A 128 6.27 3.31 11.60
N ALA A 129 7.35 3.90 12.09
CA ALA A 129 7.66 5.31 11.84
C ALA A 129 7.98 5.61 10.36
N VAL A 130 8.54 4.64 9.63
CA VAL A 130 8.75 4.72 8.18
C VAL A 130 7.41 4.63 7.44
N GLN A 131 6.54 3.65 7.75
CA GLN A 131 5.18 3.57 7.18
C GLN A 131 4.37 4.85 7.44
N ALA A 132 4.43 5.40 8.66
CA ALA A 132 3.76 6.66 9.02
C ALA A 132 4.26 7.88 8.23
N LYS A 133 5.55 7.93 7.86
CA LYS A 133 6.16 9.03 7.10
C LYS A 133 5.92 8.90 5.60
N TYR A 134 6.18 7.73 5.04
CA TYR A 134 6.21 7.51 3.59
C TYR A 134 4.90 6.91 3.06
N GLY A 135 4.18 6.11 3.84
CA GLY A 135 3.15 5.19 3.35
C GLY A 135 3.78 3.98 2.65
N ASP A 136 2.94 3.08 2.14
CA ASP A 136 3.32 1.77 1.59
C ASP A 136 4.65 1.74 0.82
N TYR A 137 5.52 0.81 1.23
CA TYR A 137 6.73 0.48 0.48
C TYR A 137 6.42 0.12 -0.98
N SER A 138 7.31 0.54 -1.88
CA SER A 138 7.16 0.40 -3.32
C SER A 138 8.52 0.47 -3.99
N ARG A 139 8.94 -0.63 -4.61
CA ARG A 139 10.29 -0.83 -5.18
C ARG A 139 10.64 0.13 -6.34
N SER A 140 9.64 0.74 -6.99
CA SER A 140 9.87 1.74 -8.05
C SER A 140 10.20 3.13 -7.51
N VAL A 141 9.71 3.46 -6.31
CA VAL A 141 9.87 4.77 -5.65
C VAL A 141 11.00 4.71 -4.62
N HIS A 142 10.94 3.73 -3.72
CA HIS A 142 11.81 3.57 -2.56
C HIS A 142 13.08 2.80 -2.94
N LYS A 143 14.00 3.49 -3.63
CA LYS A 143 15.32 2.97 -4.01
C LYS A 143 16.25 2.86 -2.79
N PRO A 144 17.29 2.00 -2.81
CA PRO A 144 18.27 1.94 -1.72
C PRO A 144 18.84 3.31 -1.35
N GLY A 145 18.95 3.60 -0.06
CA GLY A 145 19.34 4.91 0.47
C GLY A 145 18.18 5.88 0.76
N TYR A 146 16.92 5.49 0.52
CA TYR A 146 15.76 6.35 0.83
C TYR A 146 15.58 6.67 2.32
N LEU A 147 16.29 5.97 3.22
CA LEU A 147 16.25 6.16 4.66
C LEU A 147 17.54 6.79 5.23
N THR A 148 18.57 7.04 4.43
CA THR A 148 19.90 7.49 4.90
C THR A 148 19.88 8.84 5.66
N HIS A 149 18.85 9.66 5.45
CA HIS A 149 18.64 10.94 6.15
C HIS A 149 17.70 10.85 7.35
N ASP A 150 17.05 9.71 7.60
CA ASP A 150 16.14 9.54 8.73
C ASP A 150 16.86 9.02 9.99
N ARG A 151 16.64 9.73 11.12
CA ARG A 151 17.04 9.24 12.44
C ARG A 151 16.01 8.23 12.94
N LEU A 152 16.24 6.96 12.65
CA LEU A 152 15.29 5.86 12.90
C LEU A 152 15.54 5.07 14.19
N LEU A 153 16.77 5.03 14.70
CA LEU A 153 17.15 4.26 15.88
C LEU A 153 17.86 5.12 16.94
N PRO A 154 17.75 4.78 18.24
CA PRO A 154 18.57 5.38 19.29
C PRO A 154 20.05 5.07 19.11
N GLN A 155 20.94 5.97 19.55
CA GLN A 155 22.39 5.82 19.34
C GLN A 155 22.94 4.56 20.02
N ARG A 156 22.45 4.24 21.22
CA ARG A 156 22.76 3.00 21.95
C ARG A 156 22.44 1.72 21.16
N VAL A 157 21.38 1.74 20.35
CA VAL A 157 20.98 0.57 19.53
C VAL A 157 21.90 0.41 18.33
N LEU A 158 22.26 1.52 17.67
CA LEU A 158 23.22 1.53 16.56
C LEU A 158 24.62 1.07 17.02
N GLU A 159 25.10 1.57 18.15
CA GLU A 159 26.45 1.28 18.63
C GLU A 159 26.63 -0.15 19.16
N GLN A 160 25.59 -0.74 19.78
CA GLN A 160 25.66 -2.09 20.36
C GLN A 160 25.54 -3.25 19.34
N HIS A 161 25.45 -2.96 18.03
CA HIS A 161 25.46 -4.00 16.98
C HIS A 161 26.54 -3.73 15.94
N LYS A 162 27.10 -4.81 15.38
CA LYS A 162 28.14 -4.80 14.35
C LYS A 162 27.52 -4.68 12.96
N LEU A 163 26.68 -3.66 12.77
CA LEU A 163 25.90 -3.41 11.56
C LEU A 163 26.21 -2.03 10.97
N THR A 164 26.35 -1.96 9.65
CA THR A 164 26.48 -0.69 8.92
C THR A 164 25.14 0.05 8.79
N LYS A 165 25.14 1.31 8.34
CA LYS A 165 23.90 2.05 8.13
C LYS A 165 23.00 1.39 7.07
N GLU A 166 23.60 0.95 5.98
CA GLU A 166 22.91 0.25 4.88
C GLU A 166 22.29 -1.07 5.38
N GLN A 167 23.00 -1.79 6.26
CA GLN A 167 22.50 -3.02 6.89
C GLN A 167 21.38 -2.78 7.91
N TRP A 168 21.27 -1.57 8.47
CA TRP A 168 20.11 -1.15 9.26
C TRP A 168 18.94 -0.73 8.34
N GLU A 169 19.20 0.05 7.28
CA GLU A 169 18.18 0.45 6.31
C GLU A 169 17.49 -0.76 5.65
N VAL A 170 18.26 -1.78 5.24
CA VAL A 170 17.71 -3.02 4.66
C VAL A 170 16.80 -3.77 5.64
N ARG A 171 17.17 -3.86 6.92
CA ARG A 171 16.32 -4.49 7.96
C ARG A 171 15.03 -3.70 8.17
N ILE A 172 15.13 -2.38 8.33
CA ILE A 172 13.96 -1.53 8.54
C ILE A 172 13.07 -1.51 7.29
N GLN A 173 13.63 -1.61 6.07
CA GLN A 173 12.87 -1.76 4.83
C GLN A 173 12.07 -3.07 4.78
N ALA A 174 12.66 -4.20 5.16
CA ALA A 174 11.96 -5.48 5.20
C ALA A 174 10.75 -5.42 6.15
N TRP A 175 10.94 -4.85 7.34
CA TRP A 175 9.85 -4.64 8.31
C TRP A 175 8.86 -3.53 7.89
N HIS A 176 9.24 -2.59 7.02
CA HIS A 176 8.33 -1.61 6.40
C HIS A 176 7.44 -2.26 5.32
N GLU A 177 7.97 -3.21 4.54
CA GLU A 177 7.23 -3.94 3.52
C GLU A 177 6.10 -4.81 4.11
N GLU A 178 6.29 -5.33 5.33
CA GLU A 178 5.27 -6.00 6.14
C GLU A 178 4.06 -5.11 6.52
N HIS A 179 4.20 -3.79 6.54
CA HIS A 179 3.12 -2.86 6.92
C HIS A 179 2.26 -2.40 5.73
N ARG A 180 2.53 -2.92 4.52
CA ARG A 180 1.80 -2.57 3.30
C ARG A 180 0.29 -2.71 3.48
N GLY A 181 -0.45 -1.66 3.14
CA GLY A 181 -1.89 -1.52 3.36
C GLY A 181 -2.24 -0.65 4.57
N MET A 182 -1.35 -0.51 5.56
CA MET A 182 -1.63 0.26 6.79
C MET A 182 -1.72 1.77 6.51
N LEU A 183 -2.75 2.44 7.04
CA LEU A 183 -2.84 3.91 7.00
C LEU A 183 -1.71 4.54 7.83
N ARG A 184 -1.35 5.80 7.54
CA ARG A 184 -0.27 6.49 8.26
C ARG A 184 -0.67 6.73 9.72
N GLU A 185 -1.96 6.98 9.92
CA GLU A 185 -2.64 7.21 11.19
C GLU A 185 -2.64 5.93 12.03
N ASP A 186 -2.97 4.78 11.42
CA ASP A 186 -2.87 3.47 12.05
C ASP A 186 -1.41 3.12 12.39
N ALA A 187 -0.44 3.43 11.52
CA ALA A 187 0.97 3.22 11.80
C ALA A 187 1.49 4.08 12.97
N MET A 188 0.99 5.32 13.12
CA MET A 188 1.25 6.14 14.32
C MET A 188 0.59 5.56 15.57
N MET A 189 -0.59 4.96 15.46
CA MET A 189 -1.28 4.30 16.58
C MET A 189 -0.59 3.01 17.01
N GLU A 190 -0.21 2.12 16.09
CA GLU A 190 0.53 0.89 16.42
C GLU A 190 1.90 1.20 17.03
N TYR A 191 2.60 2.23 16.53
CA TYR A 191 3.81 2.75 17.19
C TYR A 191 3.54 3.12 18.66
N LEU A 192 2.45 3.84 18.93
CA LEU A 192 2.08 4.26 20.28
C LEU A 192 1.64 3.09 21.17
N LYS A 193 0.90 2.10 20.64
CA LYS A 193 0.49 0.89 21.37
C LYS A 193 1.68 0.06 21.85
N ILE A 194 2.71 -0.07 21.01
CA ILE A 194 3.95 -0.76 21.37
C ILE A 194 4.80 0.10 22.33
N ALA A 195 4.84 1.43 22.12
CA ALA A 195 5.63 2.33 22.95
C ALA A 195 5.05 2.53 24.36
N GLN A 196 3.73 2.43 24.58
CA GLN A 196 3.12 2.63 25.90
C GLN A 196 3.51 1.55 26.93
N ASP A 197 3.91 0.37 26.45
CA ASP A 197 4.34 -0.76 27.27
C ASP A 197 5.77 -0.63 27.80
N LEU A 198 6.58 0.28 27.24
CA LEU A 198 7.95 0.53 27.70
C LEU A 198 7.95 1.04 29.15
N GLU A 199 8.86 0.53 29.97
CA GLU A 199 8.83 0.75 31.42
C GLU A 199 8.89 2.24 31.82
N MET A 200 9.63 3.04 31.04
CA MET A 200 9.80 4.49 31.25
C MET A 200 8.68 5.34 30.63
N TYR A 201 7.85 4.79 29.73
CA TYR A 201 6.84 5.57 29.01
C TYR A 201 5.84 6.25 29.96
N GLY A 202 5.69 7.56 29.80
CA GLY A 202 4.77 8.42 30.56
C GLY A 202 5.28 8.81 31.96
N VAL A 203 6.39 8.26 32.43
CA VAL A 203 6.87 8.41 33.81
C VAL A 203 7.67 9.69 33.99
N ASN A 204 7.18 10.59 34.86
CA ASN A 204 7.92 11.78 35.27
C ASN A 204 8.76 11.44 36.53
N TYR A 205 10.08 11.25 36.35
CA TYR A 205 11.02 10.92 37.43
C TYR A 205 11.47 12.15 38.25
N PHE A 206 11.58 11.98 39.56
CA PHE A 206 12.10 12.99 40.50
C PHE A 206 12.98 12.38 41.60
N ASP A 207 14.12 12.99 41.89
CA ASP A 207 14.95 12.64 43.05
C ASP A 207 14.21 12.94 44.36
N ILE A 208 14.05 11.91 45.20
CA ILE A 208 13.45 12.01 46.53
C ILE A 208 14.30 11.27 47.58
N LYS A 209 13.97 11.50 48.86
CA LYS A 209 14.50 10.74 50.00
C LYS A 209 13.38 10.33 50.96
N ASN A 210 13.47 9.13 51.53
CA ASN A 210 12.62 8.68 52.63
C ASN A 210 13.07 9.32 53.98
N LYS A 211 12.50 8.93 55.12
CA LYS A 211 12.86 9.51 56.44
C LYS A 211 14.30 9.20 56.87
N LYS A 212 14.88 8.07 56.42
CA LYS A 212 16.30 7.70 56.68
C LYS A 212 17.28 8.50 55.83
N GLY A 213 16.83 9.00 54.68
CA GLY A 213 17.67 9.73 53.73
C GLY A 213 18.16 8.90 52.53
N THR A 214 17.71 7.65 52.39
CA THR A 214 17.95 6.79 51.22
C THR A 214 17.56 7.53 49.94
N GLN A 215 18.39 7.44 48.90
CA GLN A 215 18.15 8.11 47.61
C GLN A 215 17.27 7.22 46.74
N LEU A 216 16.13 7.74 46.29
CA LEU A 216 15.11 7.01 45.55
C LEU A 216 14.55 7.88 44.42
N TRP A 217 14.00 7.27 43.38
CA TRP A 217 13.21 7.99 42.38
C TRP A 217 11.73 7.87 42.69
N LEU A 218 11.01 8.99 42.60
CA LEU A 218 9.55 9.01 42.46
C LEU A 218 9.22 9.11 40.97
N GLY A 219 8.52 8.11 40.43
CA GLY A 219 7.82 8.21 39.16
C GLY A 219 6.38 8.70 39.36
N VAL A 220 5.96 9.67 38.56
CA VAL A 220 4.57 10.16 38.50
C VAL A 220 4.04 9.91 37.08
N ASP A 221 3.02 9.09 36.93
CA ASP A 221 2.44 8.71 35.63
C ASP A 221 0.90 8.77 35.63
N ALA A 222 0.26 8.29 34.56
CA ALA A 222 -1.19 8.27 34.40
C ALA A 222 -1.90 7.20 35.27
N LEU A 223 -1.18 6.19 35.74
CA LEU A 223 -1.66 5.02 36.49
C LEU A 223 -1.44 5.13 38.00
N GLY A 224 -0.54 6.00 38.47
CA GLY A 224 -0.31 6.26 39.89
C GLY A 224 1.03 6.92 40.23
N LEU A 225 1.54 6.55 41.39
CA LEU A 225 2.87 6.89 41.90
C LEU A 225 3.69 5.61 42.09
N ASN A 226 4.92 5.58 41.58
CA ASN A 226 5.81 4.43 41.69
C ASN A 226 7.15 4.88 42.32
N ILE A 227 7.75 4.03 43.13
CA ILE A 227 9.06 4.26 43.77
C ILE A 227 10.09 3.30 43.18
N TYR A 228 11.29 3.80 42.90
CA TYR A 228 12.41 3.04 42.36
C TYR A 228 13.69 3.28 43.18
N GLU A 229 14.57 2.29 43.21
CA GLU A 229 15.96 2.42 43.69
C GLU A 229 16.75 3.39 42.79
N HIS A 230 17.85 3.96 43.28
CA HIS A 230 18.53 5.03 42.53
C HIS A 230 19.16 4.54 41.21
N GLU A 231 19.60 3.28 41.20
CA GLU A 231 20.29 2.58 40.13
C GLU A 231 19.36 1.95 39.06
N ASP A 232 18.05 1.86 39.29
CA ASP A 232 17.09 1.22 38.38
C ASP A 232 15.89 2.14 38.14
N LYS A 233 15.66 2.54 36.88
CA LYS A 233 14.48 3.31 36.45
C LYS A 233 13.44 2.50 35.69
N LEU A 234 13.74 1.24 35.37
CA LEU A 234 12.84 0.33 34.65
C LEU A 234 11.95 -0.43 35.64
N THR A 235 12.51 -0.90 36.76
CA THR A 235 11.80 -1.77 37.71
C THR A 235 11.41 -1.00 38.98
N PRO A 236 10.19 -0.43 39.06
CA PRO A 236 9.70 0.11 40.32
C PRO A 236 9.55 -1.01 41.35
N LYS A 237 9.66 -0.64 42.63
CA LYS A 237 9.66 -1.56 43.78
C LYS A 237 8.40 -1.44 44.65
N ILE A 238 7.79 -0.25 44.68
CA ILE A 238 6.58 0.06 45.47
C ILE A 238 5.65 0.94 44.62
N GLY A 239 4.34 0.66 44.61
CA GLY A 239 3.36 1.42 43.83
C GLY A 239 2.11 1.80 44.61
N PHE A 240 1.55 2.97 44.29
CA PHE A 240 0.29 3.48 44.81
C PHE A 240 -0.60 3.93 43.63
N PRO A 241 -1.73 3.26 43.33
CA PRO A 241 -2.65 3.71 42.28
C PRO A 241 -3.31 5.03 42.70
N TRP A 242 -3.77 5.83 41.71
CA TRP A 242 -4.51 7.05 42.02
C TRP A 242 -5.80 6.79 42.81
N SER A 243 -6.43 5.61 42.66
CA SER A 243 -7.58 5.16 43.47
C SER A 243 -7.28 4.89 44.96
N GLU A 244 -6.01 4.91 45.40
CA GLU A 244 -5.64 4.86 46.82
C GLU A 244 -5.34 6.25 47.43
N ILE A 245 -5.31 7.32 46.63
CA ILE A 245 -4.82 8.64 47.06
C ILE A 245 -5.99 9.60 47.32
N ARG A 246 -6.05 10.17 48.53
CA ARG A 246 -7.11 11.09 48.98
C ARG A 246 -6.75 12.56 48.78
N ASN A 247 -5.52 12.94 49.12
CA ASN A 247 -5.07 14.33 49.15
C ASN A 247 -3.55 14.40 49.04
N ILE A 248 -3.04 15.46 48.40
CA ILE A 248 -1.62 15.65 48.13
C ILE A 248 -1.21 17.07 48.52
N SER A 249 -0.15 17.22 49.30
CA SER A 249 0.37 18.53 49.73
C SER A 249 1.89 18.49 50.00
N PHE A 250 2.50 19.64 50.27
CA PHE A 250 3.89 19.74 50.70
C PHE A 250 4.10 20.94 51.63
N ASN A 251 5.15 20.88 52.45
CA ASN A 251 5.65 22.00 53.24
C ASN A 251 7.19 22.06 53.13
N ASP A 252 7.71 23.18 52.64
CA ASP A 252 9.08 23.35 52.14
C ASP A 252 9.57 22.15 51.29
N LYS A 253 10.48 21.32 51.84
CA LYS A 253 11.05 20.13 51.21
C LYS A 253 10.22 18.85 51.44
N LYS A 254 9.43 18.78 52.50
CA LYS A 254 8.62 17.60 52.85
C LYS A 254 7.34 17.55 52.02
N PHE A 255 7.08 16.42 51.39
CA PHE A 255 5.88 16.12 50.60
C PHE A 255 5.01 15.12 51.37
N PHE A 256 3.70 15.28 51.32
CA PHE A 256 2.72 14.50 52.09
C PHE A 256 1.60 14.02 51.17
N ILE A 257 1.41 12.71 51.10
CA ILE A 257 0.33 12.06 50.37
C ILE A 257 -0.52 11.31 51.38
N ARG A 258 -1.80 11.70 51.46
CA ARG A 258 -2.77 11.06 52.37
C ARG A 258 -3.51 9.96 51.62
N PRO A 259 -3.54 8.72 52.13
CA PRO A 259 -4.31 7.65 51.53
C PRO A 259 -5.83 7.81 51.72
N ILE A 260 -6.61 7.06 50.93
CA ILE A 260 -8.05 6.92 51.14
C ILE A 260 -8.33 6.08 52.38
N ASP A 261 -7.55 5.02 52.66
CA ASP A 261 -7.64 4.31 53.94
C ASP A 261 -7.21 5.24 55.10
N LYS A 262 -8.13 5.49 56.03
CA LYS A 262 -7.89 6.31 57.23
C LYS A 262 -7.01 5.60 58.28
N LYS A 263 -6.75 4.30 58.14
CA LYS A 263 -5.87 3.52 59.03
C LYS A 263 -4.41 3.51 58.57
N ALA A 264 -4.15 3.78 57.29
CA ALA A 264 -2.80 3.91 56.77
C ALA A 264 -2.19 5.28 57.13
N PRO A 265 -0.87 5.35 57.40
CA PRO A 265 -0.18 6.62 57.67
C PRO A 265 -0.12 7.52 56.44
N ASP A 266 0.17 8.81 56.62
CA ASP A 266 0.56 9.69 55.51
C ASP A 266 1.89 9.16 54.90
N PHE A 267 1.90 8.97 53.58
CA PHE A 267 3.11 8.69 52.82
C PHE A 267 3.93 9.99 52.69
N VAL A 268 5.19 9.98 53.16
CA VAL A 268 5.99 11.20 53.32
C VAL A 268 7.41 11.01 52.79
N PHE A 269 7.81 11.88 51.85
CA PHE A 269 9.18 11.93 51.33
C PHE A 269 9.71 13.37 51.32
N CYS A 270 11.02 13.54 51.09
CA CYS A 270 11.67 14.84 50.94
C CYS A 270 12.22 15.01 49.53
N ALA A 271 11.86 16.08 48.83
CA ALA A 271 12.53 16.49 47.59
C ALA A 271 13.59 17.57 47.88
N PRO A 272 14.70 17.64 47.12
CA PRO A 272 15.81 18.53 47.46
C PRO A 272 15.51 20.02 47.30
N ARG A 273 14.46 20.41 46.54
CA ARG A 273 14.13 21.82 46.23
C ARG A 273 12.62 22.06 46.21
N LEU A 274 12.14 23.15 46.82
CA LEU A 274 10.74 23.61 46.81
C LEU A 274 10.12 23.71 45.40
N ARG A 275 10.92 24.00 44.36
CA ARG A 275 10.48 24.01 42.96
C ARG A 275 10.03 22.62 42.48
N ILE A 276 10.71 21.57 42.92
CA ILE A 276 10.43 20.19 42.54
C ILE A 276 9.09 19.76 43.16
N ASN A 277 8.87 20.02 44.44
CA ASN A 277 7.56 19.80 45.09
C ASN A 277 6.41 20.53 44.36
N LYS A 278 6.64 21.76 43.87
CA LYS A 278 5.67 22.49 43.03
C LYS A 278 5.45 21.88 41.63
N ARG A 279 6.41 21.14 41.08
CA ARG A 279 6.25 20.36 39.82
C ARG A 279 5.52 19.05 40.07
N ILE A 280 5.93 18.29 41.09
CA ILE A 280 5.31 17.01 41.49
C ILE A 280 3.83 17.25 41.75
N LEU A 281 3.45 18.18 42.63
CA LEU A 281 2.04 18.46 42.94
C LEU A 281 1.22 18.80 41.68
N ALA A 282 1.77 19.60 40.76
CA ALA A 282 1.09 20.02 39.53
C ALA A 282 1.07 18.94 38.41
N LEU A 283 1.73 17.80 38.62
CA LEU A 283 1.59 16.58 37.83
C LEU A 283 0.63 15.61 38.51
N CYS A 284 0.81 15.35 39.81
CA CYS A 284 -0.06 14.44 40.56
C CYS A 284 -1.52 14.88 40.54
N MET A 285 -1.81 16.19 40.71
CA MET A 285 -3.18 16.70 40.65
C MET A 285 -3.84 16.43 39.29
N GLY A 286 -3.13 16.68 38.18
CA GLY A 286 -3.70 16.53 36.84
C GLY A 286 -3.75 15.09 36.33
N ASN A 287 -2.78 14.24 36.69
CA ASN A 287 -2.87 12.80 36.44
C ASN A 287 -4.02 12.18 37.26
N HIS A 288 -4.19 12.55 38.52
CA HIS A 288 -5.35 12.14 39.33
C HIS A 288 -6.68 12.64 38.74
N GLU A 289 -6.74 13.89 38.29
CA GLU A 289 -7.92 14.46 37.61
C GLU A 289 -8.27 13.70 36.32
N LEU A 290 -7.26 13.35 35.51
CA LEU A 290 -7.40 12.55 34.28
C LEU A 290 -7.58 11.05 34.50
N TYR A 291 -7.20 10.51 35.66
CA TYR A 291 -7.52 9.14 36.10
C TYR A 291 -8.97 9.06 36.57
N MET A 292 -9.42 10.07 37.32
CA MET A 292 -10.80 10.21 37.77
C MET A 292 -11.74 10.48 36.58
N ARG A 293 -11.37 11.35 35.62
CA ARG A 293 -11.25 10.96 34.20
C ARG A 293 -12.05 9.76 33.73
N ARG A 294 -11.28 8.74 33.34
CA ARG A 294 -11.68 7.53 32.61
C ARG A 294 -12.59 6.59 33.41
N ARG A 295 -12.83 6.89 34.70
CA ARG A 295 -13.66 6.11 35.63
C ARG A 295 -15.08 6.67 35.78
N LYS A 296 -15.52 7.48 34.80
CA LYS A 296 -16.92 7.85 34.53
C LYS A 296 -17.24 7.65 33.05
N PRO A 297 -18.52 7.60 32.65
CA PRO A 297 -18.91 7.80 31.27
C PRO A 297 -18.47 9.16 30.73
N ASP A 298 -18.08 9.19 29.47
CA ASP A 298 -18.20 10.40 28.64
C ASP A 298 -19.73 10.75 28.53
N THR A 299 -20.19 12.03 28.59
CA THR A 299 -21.63 12.53 28.70
C THR A 299 -22.42 13.27 27.52
N ILE A 300 -22.01 14.44 26.96
CA ILE A 300 -22.51 15.12 25.69
C ILE A 300 -21.57 15.33 24.41
N GLU A 301 -20.22 15.42 24.45
CA GLU A 301 -19.27 16.06 23.46
C GLU A 301 -17.88 15.39 23.17
N VAL A 302 -17.20 14.68 24.10
CA VAL A 302 -15.96 13.90 23.84
C VAL A 302 -16.19 12.71 22.89
N GLN A 303 -17.26 11.92 23.05
CA GLN A 303 -17.70 11.01 22.01
C GLN A 303 -18.27 11.78 20.81
N GLN A 304 -18.54 13.10 20.82
CA GLN A 304 -18.81 13.81 19.54
C GLN A 304 -17.50 13.91 18.76
N MET A 305 -16.38 14.09 19.46
CA MET A 305 -15.06 13.94 18.87
C MET A 305 -14.81 12.48 18.44
N LYS A 306 -15.28 11.46 19.18
CA LYS A 306 -15.17 10.04 18.76
C LYS A 306 -16.12 9.69 17.59
N ALA A 307 -17.30 10.28 17.49
CA ALA A 307 -18.24 10.17 16.37
C ALA A 307 -17.61 10.80 15.14
N GLN A 308 -17.25 12.08 15.24
CA GLN A 308 -16.56 12.81 14.19
C GLN A 308 -15.28 12.07 13.73
N ALA A 309 -14.45 11.57 14.65
CA ALA A 309 -13.25 10.81 14.29
C ALA A 309 -13.54 9.43 13.67
N ARG A 310 -14.63 8.75 14.07
CA ARG A 310 -15.09 7.50 13.44
C ARG A 310 -15.63 7.79 12.04
N GLU A 311 -16.49 8.79 11.88
CA GLU A 311 -17.06 9.24 10.59
C GLU A 311 -15.95 9.72 9.63
N GLU A 312 -15.01 10.55 10.09
CA GLU A 312 -13.85 10.99 9.30
C GLU A 312 -12.94 9.81 8.90
N LYS A 313 -12.69 8.86 9.80
CA LYS A 313 -11.90 7.66 9.49
C LYS A 313 -12.63 6.74 8.50
N HIS A 314 -13.92 6.53 8.70
CA HIS A 314 -14.78 5.73 7.83
C HIS A 314 -14.84 6.32 6.42
N HIS A 315 -15.04 7.64 6.31
CA HIS A 315 -15.04 8.35 5.04
C HIS A 315 -13.70 8.22 4.30
N LYS A 316 -12.57 8.34 5.00
CA LYS A 316 -11.23 8.10 4.41
C LYS A 316 -11.00 6.64 4.00
N GLN A 317 -11.52 5.68 4.76
CA GLN A 317 -11.46 4.26 4.40
C GLN A 317 -12.30 3.98 3.14
N MET A 318 -13.47 4.58 3.03
CA MET A 318 -14.34 4.53 1.85
C MET A 318 -13.71 5.20 0.61
N GLU A 319 -13.19 6.41 0.74
CA GLU A 319 -12.45 7.11 -0.32
C GLU A 319 -11.27 6.27 -0.81
N ARG A 320 -10.48 5.71 0.12
CA ARG A 320 -9.37 4.81 -0.21
C ARG A 320 -9.86 3.53 -0.91
N ALA A 321 -10.94 2.90 -0.45
CA ALA A 321 -11.48 1.70 -1.06
C ALA A 321 -11.97 1.97 -2.50
N GLN A 322 -12.59 3.12 -2.74
CA GLN A 322 -12.97 3.59 -4.08
C GLN A 322 -11.73 3.81 -4.97
N LEU A 323 -10.71 4.52 -4.48
CA LEU A 323 -9.45 4.74 -5.21
C LEU A 323 -8.70 3.44 -5.52
N GLU A 324 -8.68 2.47 -4.59
CA GLU A 324 -8.08 1.15 -4.84
C GLU A 324 -8.90 0.31 -5.82
N ASN A 325 -10.22 0.41 -5.81
CA ASN A 325 -11.11 -0.23 -6.79
C ASN A 325 -10.92 0.39 -8.18
N GLU A 326 -10.85 1.72 -8.28
CA GLU A 326 -10.56 2.42 -9.53
C GLU A 326 -9.17 2.05 -10.08
N LYS A 327 -8.16 1.99 -9.22
CA LYS A 327 -6.81 1.55 -9.60
C LYS A 327 -6.80 0.11 -10.13
N LYS A 328 -7.52 -0.81 -9.48
CA LYS A 328 -7.69 -2.21 -9.95
C LYS A 328 -8.41 -2.26 -11.31
N LYS A 329 -9.45 -1.45 -11.51
CA LYS A 329 -10.16 -1.32 -12.81
C LYS A 329 -9.26 -0.78 -13.92
N ARG A 330 -8.45 0.25 -13.63
CA ARG A 330 -7.45 0.80 -14.56
C ARG A 330 -6.39 -0.25 -14.94
N GLU A 331 -5.84 -0.97 -13.95
CA GLU A 331 -4.83 -2.03 -14.17
C GLU A 331 -5.39 -3.20 -14.99
N LEU A 332 -6.67 -3.56 -14.81
CA LEU A 332 -7.34 -4.57 -15.64
C LEU A 332 -7.57 -4.07 -17.07
N ALA A 333 -8.02 -2.82 -17.25
CA ALA A 333 -8.21 -2.22 -18.57
C ALA A 333 -6.89 -2.05 -19.34
N GLU A 334 -5.79 -1.77 -18.65
CA GLU A 334 -4.44 -1.68 -19.22
C GLU A 334 -3.97 -3.05 -19.74
N LYS A 335 -4.09 -4.12 -18.94
CA LYS A 335 -3.78 -5.50 -19.36
C LYS A 335 -4.68 -6.00 -20.49
N GLU A 336 -5.95 -5.60 -20.50
CA GLU A 336 -6.87 -5.91 -21.59
C GLU A 336 -6.47 -5.18 -22.89
N LYS A 337 -6.08 -3.91 -22.80
CA LYS A 337 -5.50 -3.17 -23.93
C LYS A 337 -4.23 -3.86 -24.44
N GLU A 338 -3.31 -4.24 -23.57
CA GLU A 338 -2.08 -4.98 -23.95
C GLU A 338 -2.40 -6.32 -24.62
N ARG A 339 -3.51 -6.98 -24.28
CA ARG A 339 -3.96 -8.20 -24.95
C ARG A 339 -4.46 -7.89 -26.37
N ILE A 340 -5.42 -6.96 -26.49
CA ILE A 340 -6.01 -6.55 -27.77
C ILE A 340 -4.94 -6.00 -28.73
N GLU A 341 -3.92 -5.29 -28.21
CA GLU A 341 -2.83 -4.74 -28.99
C GLU A 341 -1.93 -5.84 -29.58
N ARG A 342 -1.63 -6.90 -28.82
CA ARG A 342 -0.93 -8.10 -29.31
C ARG A 342 -1.76 -8.92 -30.31
N GLU A 343 -3.05 -9.13 -30.03
CA GLU A 343 -3.97 -9.83 -30.94
C GLU A 343 -4.10 -9.08 -32.28
N LYS A 344 -4.12 -7.73 -32.23
CA LYS A 344 -4.06 -6.86 -33.41
C LYS A 344 -2.74 -6.99 -34.18
N GLU A 345 -1.60 -7.05 -33.49
CA GLU A 345 -0.29 -7.27 -34.14
C GLU A 345 -0.24 -8.63 -34.86
N GLU A 346 -0.70 -9.70 -34.22
CA GLU A 346 -0.83 -11.02 -34.87
C GLU A 346 -1.75 -10.98 -36.11
N LEU A 347 -2.90 -10.32 -36.01
CA LEU A 347 -3.84 -10.19 -37.12
C LEU A 347 -3.28 -9.36 -38.27
N MET A 348 -2.57 -8.26 -38.00
CA MET A 348 -1.90 -7.46 -39.02
C MET A 348 -0.80 -8.27 -39.73
N GLU A 349 -0.05 -9.10 -39.01
CA GLU A 349 0.99 -9.93 -39.61
C GLU A 349 0.40 -11.05 -40.48
N ARG A 350 -0.71 -11.68 -40.06
CA ARG A 350 -1.45 -12.64 -40.90
C ARG A 350 -2.02 -11.97 -42.15
N LEU A 351 -2.51 -10.73 -42.05
CA LEU A 351 -3.00 -9.97 -43.22
C LEU A 351 -1.89 -9.70 -44.23
N LYS A 352 -0.70 -9.24 -43.80
CA LYS A 352 0.47 -9.08 -44.71
C LYS A 352 0.84 -10.39 -45.41
N GLN A 353 0.81 -11.52 -44.70
CA GLN A 353 1.11 -12.82 -45.29
C GLN A 353 0.10 -13.22 -46.37
N ILE A 354 -1.19 -12.91 -46.17
CA ILE A 354 -2.25 -13.12 -47.18
C ILE A 354 -2.10 -12.15 -48.36
N GLU A 355 -1.76 -10.88 -48.12
CA GLU A 355 -1.48 -9.89 -49.16
C GLU A 355 -0.26 -10.30 -50.01
N GLU A 356 0.83 -10.75 -49.37
CA GLU A 356 2.01 -11.29 -50.06
C GLU A 356 1.69 -12.53 -50.90
N GLN A 357 0.90 -13.47 -50.36
CA GLN A 357 0.47 -14.66 -51.10
C GLN A 357 -0.41 -14.27 -52.30
N THR A 358 -1.31 -13.31 -52.12
CA THR A 358 -2.20 -12.80 -53.18
C THR A 358 -1.40 -12.07 -54.27
N MET A 359 -0.42 -11.23 -53.90
CA MET A 359 0.49 -10.56 -54.83
C MET A 359 1.41 -11.53 -55.58
N LYS A 360 1.85 -12.63 -54.93
CA LYS A 360 2.61 -13.70 -55.60
C LYS A 360 1.73 -14.44 -56.61
N ALA A 361 0.54 -14.86 -56.20
CA ALA A 361 -0.43 -15.52 -57.09
C ALA A 361 -0.87 -14.64 -58.27
N GLN A 362 -1.05 -13.32 -58.06
CA GLN A 362 -1.33 -12.37 -59.15
C GLN A 362 -0.17 -12.27 -60.14
N ARG A 363 1.08 -12.14 -59.67
CA ARG A 363 2.26 -12.11 -60.55
C ARG A 363 2.48 -13.43 -61.30
N GLU A 364 2.23 -14.56 -60.65
CA GLU A 364 2.27 -15.88 -61.30
C GLU A 364 1.19 -16.01 -62.38
N LEU A 365 -0.03 -15.50 -62.13
CA LEU A 365 -1.10 -15.46 -63.11
C LEU A 365 -0.79 -14.51 -64.29
N GLU A 366 -0.21 -13.34 -64.03
CA GLU A 366 0.27 -12.39 -65.05
C GLU A 366 1.38 -13.03 -65.91
N GLU A 367 2.35 -13.72 -65.30
CA GLU A 367 3.38 -14.45 -66.03
C GLU A 367 2.82 -15.62 -66.85
N GLN A 368 1.91 -16.42 -66.29
CA GLN A 368 1.23 -17.48 -67.03
C GLN A 368 0.44 -16.92 -68.22
N THR A 369 -0.26 -15.80 -68.02
CA THR A 369 -1.00 -15.10 -69.08
C THR A 369 -0.06 -14.59 -70.18
N ARG A 370 1.09 -13.99 -69.81
CA ARG A 370 2.07 -13.50 -70.78
C ARG A 370 2.71 -14.66 -71.57
N ARG A 371 3.10 -15.75 -70.89
CA ARG A 371 3.64 -16.96 -71.53
C ARG A 371 2.62 -17.62 -72.46
N ALA A 372 1.33 -17.64 -72.10
CA ALA A 372 0.26 -18.13 -72.96
C ALA A 372 0.10 -17.27 -74.23
N LEU A 373 0.18 -15.94 -74.11
CA LEU A 373 0.14 -15.01 -75.25
C LEU A 373 1.38 -15.15 -76.15
N GLU A 374 2.56 -15.32 -75.56
CA GLU A 374 3.82 -15.61 -76.26
C GLU A 374 3.71 -16.92 -77.07
N LEU A 375 3.19 -18.00 -76.46
CA LEU A 375 2.95 -19.29 -77.11
C LEU A 375 1.84 -19.23 -78.19
N GLU A 376 0.82 -18.39 -78.02
CA GLU A 376 -0.20 -18.16 -79.06
C GLU A 376 0.39 -17.43 -80.28
N LEU A 377 1.26 -16.43 -80.04
CA LEU A 377 2.02 -15.73 -81.09
C LEU A 377 2.98 -16.67 -81.83
N GLU A 378 3.70 -17.55 -81.13
CA GLU A 378 4.54 -18.57 -81.76
C GLU A 378 3.71 -19.59 -82.55
N ARG A 379 2.62 -20.11 -81.98
CA ARG A 379 1.70 -21.03 -82.67
C ARG A 379 1.08 -20.40 -83.92
N LYS A 380 0.79 -19.09 -83.90
CA LYS A 380 0.31 -18.34 -85.06
C LYS A 380 1.40 -18.22 -86.13
N ARG A 381 2.63 -17.85 -85.77
CA ARG A 381 3.77 -17.81 -86.72
C ARG A 381 4.04 -19.17 -87.35
N ALA A 382 4.11 -20.23 -86.54
CA ALA A 382 4.31 -21.59 -87.00
C ALA A 382 3.18 -22.07 -87.94
N ARG A 383 1.94 -21.61 -87.73
CA ARG A 383 0.83 -21.85 -88.65
C ARG A 383 0.99 -21.07 -89.96
N GLU A 384 1.32 -19.78 -89.90
CA GLU A 384 1.55 -18.95 -91.09
C GLU A 384 2.72 -19.51 -91.95
N GLU A 385 3.76 -20.02 -91.29
CA GLU A 385 4.89 -20.72 -91.93
C GLU A 385 4.49 -22.10 -92.49
N ALA A 386 3.70 -22.90 -91.76
CA ALA A 386 3.19 -24.18 -92.26
C ALA A 386 2.28 -23.99 -93.48
N GLU A 387 1.37 -23.01 -93.47
CA GLU A 387 0.55 -22.66 -94.62
C GLU A 387 1.40 -22.12 -95.80
N ARG A 388 2.53 -21.44 -95.53
CA ARG A 388 3.49 -21.04 -96.57
C ARG A 388 4.17 -22.26 -97.19
N LEU A 389 4.66 -23.19 -96.37
CA LEU A 389 5.27 -24.45 -96.83
C LEU A 389 4.26 -25.34 -97.56
N GLU A 390 2.98 -25.32 -97.19
CA GLU A 390 1.94 -26.06 -97.92
C GLU A 390 1.61 -25.44 -99.29
N ARG A 391 1.61 -24.10 -99.41
CA ARG A 391 1.51 -23.42 -100.72
C ARG A 391 2.73 -23.74 -101.61
N ASP A 392 3.94 -23.69 -101.04
CA ASP A 392 5.18 -24.06 -101.73
C ASP A 392 5.14 -25.55 -102.16
N ARG A 393 4.58 -26.45 -101.33
CA ARG A 393 4.36 -27.87 -101.63
C ARG A 393 3.34 -28.08 -102.76
N GLN A 394 2.22 -27.36 -102.75
CA GLN A 394 1.18 -27.42 -103.78
C GLN A 394 1.74 -26.96 -105.14
N ALA A 395 2.45 -25.83 -105.18
CA ALA A 395 3.10 -25.36 -106.40
C ALA A 395 4.14 -26.36 -106.97
N ALA A 396 4.89 -27.04 -106.09
CA ALA A 396 5.81 -28.11 -106.50
C ALA A 396 5.07 -29.38 -107.01
N GLU A 397 3.91 -29.69 -106.46
CA GLU A 397 3.06 -30.80 -106.89
C GLU A 397 2.35 -30.52 -108.23
N GLU A 398 1.91 -29.28 -108.45
CA GLU A 398 1.42 -28.79 -109.75
C GLU A 398 2.52 -28.80 -110.82
N ALA A 399 3.72 -28.28 -110.51
CA ALA A 399 4.85 -28.32 -111.44
C ALA A 399 5.26 -29.77 -111.81
N LYS A 400 5.18 -30.70 -110.85
CA LYS A 400 5.37 -32.14 -111.08
C LYS A 400 4.26 -32.74 -111.94
N ALA A 401 3.01 -32.31 -111.75
CA ALA A 401 1.87 -32.75 -112.58
C ALA A 401 1.99 -32.24 -114.03
N GLU A 402 2.44 -31.00 -114.24
CA GLU A 402 2.65 -30.44 -115.59
C GLU A 402 3.80 -31.17 -116.32
N LEU A 403 4.89 -31.51 -115.61
CA LEU A 403 5.95 -32.37 -116.15
C LEU A 403 5.45 -33.79 -116.47
N ALA A 404 4.63 -34.39 -115.60
CA ALA A 404 4.03 -35.70 -115.84
C ALA A 404 3.05 -35.69 -117.03
N ARG A 405 2.33 -34.58 -117.25
CA ARG A 405 1.48 -34.35 -118.41
C ARG A 405 2.29 -34.23 -119.71
N GLN A 406 3.40 -33.49 -119.70
CA GLN A 406 4.32 -33.43 -120.84
C GLN A 406 4.89 -34.80 -121.19
N ALA A 407 5.24 -35.62 -120.19
CA ALA A 407 5.62 -37.02 -120.40
C ALA A 407 4.47 -37.88 -120.95
N ALA A 408 3.24 -37.68 -120.48
CA ALA A 408 2.07 -38.40 -120.98
C ALA A 408 1.69 -38.02 -122.42
N ASP A 409 1.89 -36.77 -122.85
CA ASP A 409 1.66 -36.36 -124.24
C ASP A 409 2.80 -36.84 -125.18
N GLN A 410 4.03 -36.96 -124.68
CA GLN A 410 5.08 -37.74 -125.38
C GLN A 410 4.70 -39.23 -125.50
N GLN A 411 4.15 -39.83 -124.43
CA GLN A 411 3.70 -41.22 -124.44
C GLN A 411 2.54 -41.44 -125.44
N LYS A 412 1.54 -40.56 -125.50
CA LYS A 412 0.49 -40.62 -126.54
C LYS A 412 1.05 -40.59 -127.96
N THR A 413 2.15 -39.88 -128.18
CA THR A 413 2.82 -39.82 -129.50
C THR A 413 3.47 -41.17 -129.84
N GLN A 414 3.95 -41.93 -128.85
CA GLN A 414 4.35 -43.33 -129.03
C GLN A 414 3.14 -44.28 -129.16
N GLU A 415 2.04 -44.03 -128.43
CA GLU A 415 0.83 -44.85 -128.50
C GLU A 415 0.11 -44.73 -129.85
N GLN A 416 0.22 -43.61 -130.56
CA GLN A 416 -0.26 -43.50 -131.95
C GLN A 416 0.51 -44.42 -132.91
N LEU A 417 1.83 -44.57 -132.74
CA LEU A 417 2.64 -45.56 -133.46
C LEU A 417 2.32 -47.01 -133.06
N ALA A 418 1.82 -47.23 -131.83
CA ALA A 418 1.33 -48.53 -131.39
C ALA A 418 -0.11 -48.83 -131.87
N ALA A 419 -0.93 -47.80 -132.14
CA ALA A 419 -2.33 -47.95 -132.55
C ALA A 419 -2.46 -48.57 -133.95
N GLU A 420 -1.60 -48.19 -134.90
CA GLU A 420 -1.55 -48.82 -136.23
C GLU A 420 -1.19 -50.32 -136.15
N LEU A 421 -0.36 -50.72 -135.18
CA LEU A 421 -0.05 -52.13 -134.90
C LEU A 421 -1.19 -52.84 -134.15
N ALA A 422 -1.95 -52.10 -133.33
CA ALA A 422 -3.06 -52.63 -132.55
C ALA A 422 -4.33 -52.87 -133.40
N GLU A 423 -4.58 -52.10 -134.48
CA GLU A 423 -5.75 -52.31 -135.35
C GLU A 423 -5.73 -53.71 -136.01
N TYR A 424 -4.56 -54.16 -136.45
CA TYR A 424 -4.35 -55.53 -136.94
C TYR A 424 -4.64 -56.61 -135.87
N THR A 425 -4.52 -56.28 -134.59
CA THR A 425 -4.63 -57.20 -133.45
C THR A 425 -6.03 -57.22 -132.83
N ALA A 426 -6.70 -56.06 -132.75
CA ALA A 426 -8.01 -55.91 -132.10
C ALA A 426 -9.12 -56.75 -132.77
N LYS A 427 -8.97 -57.07 -134.06
CA LYS A 427 -9.85 -57.97 -134.81
C LYS A 427 -9.92 -59.40 -134.24
N ILE A 428 -9.00 -59.77 -133.35
CA ILE A 428 -8.88 -61.12 -132.77
C ILE A 428 -9.65 -61.25 -131.44
N SER A 429 -9.79 -60.17 -130.66
CA SER A 429 -10.22 -60.24 -129.24
C SER A 429 -11.73 -60.00 -129.00
N LEU A 430 -12.45 -59.35 -129.92
CA LEU A 430 -13.88 -59.02 -129.77
C LEU A 430 -14.85 -60.22 -129.80
N LEU A 431 -14.33 -61.46 -129.74
CA LEU A 431 -15.07 -62.72 -129.68
C LEU A 431 -15.39 -63.19 -128.25
N GLU A 432 -14.77 -62.62 -127.22
CA GLU A 432 -14.83 -63.15 -125.85
C GLU A 432 -16.00 -62.56 -125.02
N GLU A 433 -15.74 -61.90 -123.88
CA GLU A 433 -16.72 -61.91 -122.77
C GLU A 433 -17.39 -60.57 -122.42
N ALA A 434 -18.73 -60.61 -122.42
CA ALA A 434 -19.65 -59.52 -122.06
C ALA A 434 -19.92 -59.44 -120.52
N LYS A 435 -21.21 -59.24 -120.16
CA LYS A 435 -21.88 -59.76 -118.94
C LYS A 435 -21.99 -58.85 -117.71
N LYS A 436 -20.90 -58.40 -117.10
CA LYS A 436 -20.83 -58.47 -115.61
C LYS A 436 -20.83 -57.14 -114.84
N LYS A 437 -22.00 -56.50 -114.69
CA LYS A 437 -22.60 -56.17 -113.36
C LYS A 437 -23.97 -55.47 -113.46
N LYS A 438 -24.79 -55.63 -112.42
CA LYS A 438 -26.12 -55.04 -112.27
C LYS A 438 -26.56 -55.06 -110.79
N GLU A 439 -25.74 -54.47 -109.91
CA GLU A 439 -25.81 -54.63 -108.45
C GLU A 439 -25.84 -53.27 -107.73
N GLU A 440 -26.91 -52.51 -107.95
CA GLU A 440 -27.29 -51.33 -107.16
C GLU A 440 -28.72 -51.54 -106.64
N GLU A 441 -28.96 -51.42 -105.32
CA GLU A 441 -30.22 -51.03 -104.64
C GLU A 441 -30.19 -51.39 -103.14
N ALA A 442 -31.24 -50.99 -102.40
CA ALA A 442 -31.60 -51.41 -101.03
C ALA A 442 -30.77 -50.86 -99.83
N THR A 443 -30.80 -49.54 -99.63
CA THR A 443 -30.71 -48.93 -98.29
C THR A 443 -32.11 -48.77 -97.68
N GLU A 444 -32.41 -49.38 -96.53
CA GLU A 444 -33.71 -49.18 -95.86
C GLU A 444 -33.66 -49.44 -94.32
N TRP A 445 -34.45 -48.67 -93.54
CA TRP A 445 -34.64 -48.73 -92.06
C TRP A 445 -33.37 -48.52 -91.19
N GLN A 446 -33.31 -47.64 -90.19
CA GLN A 446 -34.23 -47.53 -89.04
C GLN A 446 -34.17 -46.13 -88.39
N HIS A 447 -35.32 -45.45 -88.28
CA HIS A 447 -35.48 -44.19 -87.55
C HIS A 447 -36.78 -44.26 -86.72
N LYS A 448 -36.71 -44.49 -85.39
CA LYS A 448 -37.90 -44.63 -84.51
C LYS A 448 -37.68 -44.16 -83.05
N ALA A 449 -38.51 -43.22 -82.61
CA ALA A 449 -39.01 -42.92 -81.23
C ALA A 449 -37.99 -42.57 -80.08
N MET A 450 -37.99 -41.36 -79.49
CA MET A 450 -38.86 -40.77 -78.40
C MET A 450 -38.49 -41.20 -76.94
N SER A 451 -38.86 -40.56 -75.80
CA SER A 451 -39.21 -39.17 -75.33
C SER A 451 -39.84 -39.26 -73.89
N ALA A 452 -39.92 -38.29 -72.94
CA ALA A 452 -39.04 -37.22 -72.39
C ALA A 452 -39.71 -36.57 -71.11
N GLN A 453 -39.02 -35.65 -70.37
CA GLN A 453 -39.56 -34.67 -69.37
C GLN A 453 -40.11 -35.19 -67.98
N GLU A 454 -40.70 -34.39 -67.03
CA GLU A 454 -40.28 -33.29 -66.07
C GLU A 454 -41.49 -32.97 -65.10
N ASP A 455 -41.50 -32.23 -63.95
CA ASP A 455 -40.59 -31.84 -62.82
C ASP A 455 -41.40 -31.10 -61.67
N LEU A 456 -40.78 -30.67 -60.53
CA LEU A 456 -41.27 -29.78 -59.41
C LEU A 456 -42.30 -30.34 -58.36
N GLU A 457 -42.62 -29.81 -57.15
CA GLU A 457 -42.29 -28.63 -56.24
C GLU A 457 -42.52 -29.07 -54.72
N LYS A 458 -42.75 -28.36 -53.56
CA LYS A 458 -42.98 -26.98 -52.98
C LYS A 458 -42.80 -26.99 -51.41
N THR A 459 -42.80 -25.84 -50.68
CA THR A 459 -42.61 -25.72 -49.18
C THR A 459 -43.42 -24.57 -48.47
N LYS A 460 -43.50 -24.47 -47.10
CA LYS A 460 -44.15 -23.33 -46.35
C LYS A 460 -43.89 -23.10 -44.80
N GLU A 461 -43.91 -21.81 -44.38
CA GLU A 461 -44.19 -21.13 -43.06
C GLU A 461 -43.19 -21.02 -41.83
N GLU A 462 -43.50 -20.15 -40.81
CA GLU A 462 -42.67 -19.70 -39.64
C GLU A 462 -43.50 -19.18 -38.40
N LEU A 463 -42.92 -19.01 -37.16
CA LEU A 463 -43.51 -18.27 -35.99
C LEU A 463 -42.44 -17.68 -34.98
N LYS A 464 -42.77 -16.72 -34.07
CA LYS A 464 -41.81 -15.77 -33.39
C LYS A 464 -42.16 -15.15 -31.98
N THR A 465 -41.21 -14.35 -31.39
CA THR A 465 -41.27 -13.21 -30.36
C THR A 465 -40.95 -13.45 -28.85
N VAL A 466 -40.65 -12.47 -27.92
CA VAL A 466 -39.75 -11.25 -27.85
C VAL A 466 -39.67 -10.58 -26.40
N THR A 467 -38.71 -9.65 -26.10
CA THR A 467 -38.59 -8.65 -24.93
C THR A 467 -38.26 -9.15 -23.48
N LEU A 468 -37.84 -8.39 -22.41
CA LEU A 468 -37.55 -6.93 -22.07
C LEU A 468 -36.54 -6.74 -20.85
N ALA A 469 -36.34 -5.52 -20.27
CA ALA A 469 -35.45 -5.09 -19.12
C ALA A 469 -35.96 -3.74 -18.45
N PRO A 470 -35.27 -2.88 -17.61
CA PRO A 470 -33.92 -2.85 -16.93
C PRO A 470 -33.82 -2.18 -15.48
N CYS A 471 -32.60 -1.80 -15.01
CA CYS A 471 -32.13 -0.72 -14.06
C CYS A 471 -32.30 -0.68 -12.48
N GLU A 472 -31.17 -0.83 -11.74
CA GLU A 472 -30.40 0.12 -10.84
C GLU A 472 -31.03 1.20 -9.89
N PRO A 473 -30.33 1.83 -8.87
CA PRO A 473 -29.00 1.62 -8.20
C PRO A 473 -28.91 1.91 -6.63
N GLU A 474 -27.67 2.04 -6.06
CA GLU A 474 -27.21 2.80 -4.83
C GLU A 474 -27.63 2.39 -3.37
N LEU A 475 -26.96 2.74 -2.23
CA LEU A 475 -25.52 2.92 -1.81
C LEU A 475 -25.37 2.84 -0.24
N ASP A 476 -24.28 3.32 0.40
CA ASP A 476 -23.65 2.75 1.63
C ASP A 476 -23.84 3.35 3.07
N GLU A 477 -23.52 2.49 4.06
CA GLU A 477 -22.95 2.59 5.44
C GLU A 477 -23.21 3.70 6.53
N ASN A 478 -23.72 3.23 7.70
CA ASN A 478 -23.18 3.24 9.10
C ASN A 478 -22.74 4.49 9.95
N HIS A 479 -23.30 4.57 11.19
CA HIS A 479 -22.73 4.86 12.56
C HIS A 479 -21.71 6.04 12.85
N ALA A 480 -21.63 6.76 14.02
CA ALA A 480 -22.42 6.87 15.29
C ALA A 480 -21.82 7.81 16.44
N GLU A 481 -22.67 8.25 17.41
CA GLU A 481 -22.51 8.35 18.93
C GLU A 481 -21.94 9.56 19.80
N ALA A 482 -22.79 10.16 20.70
CA ALA A 482 -22.59 10.84 22.06
C ALA A 482 -21.44 11.91 22.30
N SER A 483 -20.68 12.29 23.40
CA SER A 483 -20.68 12.26 24.92
C SER A 483 -19.44 12.99 25.68
N ALA A 484 -19.46 13.87 26.74
CA ALA A 484 -18.63 15.07 27.19
C ALA A 484 -17.78 15.07 28.53
N GLU A 485 -18.23 15.85 29.54
CA GLU A 485 -17.52 16.54 30.65
C GLU A 485 -17.39 15.68 31.92
N LEU A 486 -16.78 16.24 32.97
CA LEU A 486 -16.33 15.53 34.17
C LEU A 486 -16.75 16.19 35.49
N SER A 487 -17.51 15.46 36.31
CA SER A 487 -17.65 15.67 37.76
C SER A 487 -17.06 14.46 38.51
N ASN A 488 -16.95 14.47 39.85
CA ASN A 488 -16.38 13.33 40.61
C ASN A 488 -17.36 12.66 41.58
N GLU A 489 -18.61 12.52 41.15
CA GLU A 489 -19.68 11.80 41.85
C GLU A 489 -20.04 10.50 41.11
N GLY A 490 -20.58 9.50 41.83
CA GLY A 490 -21.23 8.33 41.24
C GLY A 490 -20.38 7.10 40.90
N VAL A 491 -19.05 7.12 41.10
CA VAL A 491 -18.17 5.98 40.75
C VAL A 491 -18.51 4.73 41.58
N ARG A 492 -18.79 3.60 40.90
CA ARG A 492 -19.02 2.30 41.54
C ARG A 492 -17.69 1.62 41.87
N GLN A 493 -17.68 0.80 42.93
CA GLN A 493 -16.45 0.24 43.50
C GLN A 493 -15.71 -0.76 42.57
N LEU A 494 -16.37 -1.29 41.54
CA LEU A 494 -15.80 -2.26 40.59
C LEU A 494 -14.88 -1.60 39.55
N ASP A 495 -15.25 -0.43 39.03
CA ASP A 495 -14.55 0.21 37.89
C ASP A 495 -13.25 0.95 38.29
N LEU A 496 -12.94 1.02 39.59
CA LEU A 496 -11.82 1.78 40.13
C LEU A 496 -10.43 1.20 39.79
N ARG A 497 -10.34 -0.05 39.33
CA ARG A 497 -9.07 -0.80 39.17
C ARG A 497 -8.93 -1.52 37.82
N SER A 498 -9.57 -1.04 36.76
CA SER A 498 -9.42 -1.61 35.40
C SER A 498 -7.98 -1.64 34.89
N GLU A 499 -7.06 -0.85 35.47
CA GLU A 499 -5.63 -0.96 35.18
C GLU A 499 -4.99 -2.28 35.65
N GLU A 500 -5.61 -3.02 36.58
CA GLU A 500 -5.07 -4.28 37.10
C GLU A 500 -5.26 -5.46 36.15
N GLU A 501 -6.16 -5.38 35.17
CA GLU A 501 -6.36 -6.43 34.15
C GLU A 501 -5.45 -6.25 32.92
N ARG A 502 -4.67 -5.16 32.87
CA ARG A 502 -3.87 -4.79 31.68
C ARG A 502 -2.81 -5.81 31.30
N VAL A 503 -2.68 -6.00 29.99
CA VAL A 503 -1.70 -6.85 29.31
C VAL A 503 -1.06 -6.04 28.19
N THR A 504 0.20 -6.34 27.87
CA THR A 504 0.96 -5.61 26.84
C THR A 504 0.42 -5.90 25.43
N GLU A 505 0.70 -5.04 24.45
CA GLU A 505 0.37 -5.28 23.04
C GLU A 505 1.00 -6.59 22.55
N ALA A 506 2.24 -6.91 22.97
CA ALA A 506 2.88 -8.20 22.71
C ALA A 506 2.24 -9.42 23.43
N GLN A 507 1.23 -9.19 24.27
CA GLN A 507 0.36 -10.23 24.87
C GLN A 507 -1.03 -10.24 24.23
N LYS A 508 -1.59 -9.08 23.86
CA LYS A 508 -2.85 -8.94 23.11
C LYS A 508 -2.74 -9.48 21.67
N ASN A 509 -1.61 -9.21 21.01
CA ASN A 509 -1.45 -9.28 19.56
C ASN A 509 -0.35 -10.26 19.16
N GLU A 510 -0.76 -11.42 18.64
CA GLU A 510 0.15 -12.50 18.25
C GLU A 510 1.08 -12.10 17.09
N ARG A 511 0.68 -11.16 16.22
CA ARG A 511 1.53 -10.64 15.13
C ARG A 511 2.72 -9.88 15.72
N VAL A 512 2.46 -8.87 16.55
CA VAL A 512 3.49 -8.05 17.21
C VAL A 512 4.43 -8.93 18.04
N LYS A 513 3.88 -9.91 18.77
CA LYS A 513 4.66 -10.90 19.52
C LYS A 513 5.63 -11.68 18.64
N LYS A 514 5.18 -12.20 17.49
CA LYS A 514 6.02 -12.92 16.52
C LYS A 514 7.09 -12.00 15.90
N GLN A 515 6.72 -10.77 15.53
CA GLN A 515 7.65 -9.79 14.97
C GLN A 515 8.81 -9.48 15.93
N LEU A 516 8.52 -9.24 17.21
CA LEU A 516 9.55 -9.03 18.24
C LEU A 516 10.43 -10.27 18.46
N GLN A 517 9.88 -11.47 18.43
CA GLN A 517 10.65 -12.73 18.54
C GLN A 517 11.59 -12.96 17.34
N THR A 518 11.13 -12.67 16.12
CA THR A 518 11.98 -12.70 14.92
C THR A 518 13.10 -11.68 15.03
N LEU A 519 12.79 -10.42 15.35
CA LEU A 519 13.78 -9.35 15.52
C LEU A 519 14.82 -9.65 16.61
N THR A 520 14.40 -10.21 17.75
CA THR A 520 15.32 -10.67 18.80
C THR A 520 16.34 -11.68 18.24
N SER A 521 15.88 -12.58 17.37
CA SER A 521 16.70 -13.64 16.76
C SER A 521 17.63 -13.10 15.66
N GLU A 522 17.16 -12.16 14.85
CA GLU A 522 17.94 -11.48 13.79
C GLU A 522 19.06 -10.60 14.36
N LEU A 523 18.79 -9.87 15.44
CA LEU A 523 19.73 -8.92 16.04
C LEU A 523 20.78 -9.62 16.91
N ALA A 524 20.44 -10.75 17.55
CA ALA A 524 21.35 -11.52 18.40
C ALA A 524 22.66 -11.90 17.69
N GLN A 525 22.61 -12.22 16.39
CA GLN A 525 23.79 -12.59 15.59
C GLN A 525 24.79 -11.45 15.41
N ALA A 526 24.33 -10.20 15.47
CA ALA A 526 25.14 -9.00 15.24
C ALA A 526 25.46 -8.24 16.54
N ARG A 527 24.96 -8.68 17.70
CA ARG A 527 25.08 -7.95 18.97
C ARG A 527 26.51 -7.94 19.49
N ASP A 528 26.93 -6.80 20.03
CA ASP A 528 28.18 -6.66 20.78
C ASP A 528 27.91 -6.67 22.28
N GLU A 529 28.09 -7.84 22.89
CA GLU A 529 27.91 -8.06 24.33
C GLU A 529 28.74 -7.10 25.20
N THR A 530 29.87 -6.59 24.70
CA THR A 530 30.74 -5.65 25.44
C THR A 530 30.14 -4.25 25.58
N LYS A 531 29.08 -3.92 24.84
CA LYS A 531 28.47 -2.59 24.76
C LYS A 531 27.09 -2.49 25.43
N LYS A 532 26.67 -3.50 26.19
CA LYS A 532 25.42 -3.46 26.96
C LYS A 532 25.48 -2.36 28.02
N THR A 533 24.49 -1.48 28.01
CA THR A 533 24.32 -0.48 29.07
C THR A 533 23.62 -1.10 30.29
N GLN A 534 23.65 -0.37 31.41
CA GLN A 534 22.93 -0.74 32.63
C GLN A 534 21.43 -1.02 32.36
N ASN A 535 20.77 -0.21 31.52
CA ASN A 535 19.37 -0.43 31.18
C ASN A 535 19.16 -1.67 30.29
N ASP A 536 20.08 -1.98 29.36
CA ASP A 536 20.00 -3.23 28.58
C ASP A 536 20.14 -4.47 29.48
N MET A 537 20.92 -4.39 30.56
CA MET A 537 21.08 -5.47 31.55
C MET A 537 19.84 -5.61 32.46
N LEU A 538 19.33 -4.51 33.01
CA LEU A 538 18.13 -4.49 33.86
C LEU A 538 16.90 -5.00 33.09
N HIS A 539 16.72 -4.57 31.84
CA HIS A 539 15.65 -5.06 30.99
C HIS A 539 15.80 -6.56 30.66
N ALA A 540 17.01 -7.02 30.36
CA ALA A 540 17.26 -8.45 30.13
C ALA A 540 16.97 -9.31 31.39
N GLU A 541 17.23 -8.80 32.59
CA GLU A 541 16.81 -9.46 33.83
C GLU A 541 15.28 -9.48 33.97
N ASN A 542 14.60 -8.36 33.70
CA ASN A 542 13.14 -8.26 33.72
C ASN A 542 12.50 -9.31 32.80
N VAL A 543 12.92 -9.36 31.54
CA VAL A 543 12.44 -10.34 30.55
C VAL A 543 12.74 -11.78 30.99
N LYS A 544 13.95 -12.05 31.50
CA LYS A 544 14.34 -13.38 32.01
C LYS A 544 13.49 -13.82 33.22
N ALA A 545 13.10 -12.88 34.07
CA ALA A 545 12.21 -13.10 35.21
C ALA A 545 10.71 -13.13 34.83
N GLY A 546 10.37 -12.99 33.54
CA GLY A 546 8.99 -12.94 33.05
C GLY A 546 8.23 -11.66 33.44
N ARG A 547 8.93 -10.65 33.96
CA ARG A 547 8.39 -9.33 34.34
C ARG A 547 8.06 -8.52 33.09
N ASP A 548 6.99 -7.75 33.17
CA ASP A 548 6.60 -6.72 32.20
C ASP A 548 5.97 -5.55 32.98
N LYS A 549 5.72 -4.42 32.31
CA LYS A 549 5.20 -3.19 32.94
C LYS A 549 3.97 -3.43 33.83
N TYR A 550 2.98 -4.17 33.33
CA TYR A 550 1.72 -4.36 34.05
C TYR A 550 1.80 -5.46 35.11
N LYS A 551 2.57 -6.54 34.90
CA LYS A 551 2.88 -7.52 35.96
C LYS A 551 3.65 -6.88 37.11
N THR A 552 4.67 -6.07 36.82
CA THR A 552 5.43 -5.37 37.86
C THR A 552 4.54 -4.38 38.61
N LEU A 553 3.72 -3.59 37.92
CA LEU A 553 2.73 -2.70 38.55
C LEU A 553 1.74 -3.46 39.44
N ARG A 554 1.20 -4.62 39.01
CA ARG A 554 0.38 -5.50 39.86
C ARG A 554 1.14 -5.96 41.11
N GLN A 555 2.37 -6.44 40.94
CA GLN A 555 3.20 -6.98 42.04
C GLN A 555 3.47 -5.93 43.12
N ILE A 556 3.94 -4.73 42.74
CA ILE A 556 4.30 -3.67 43.69
C ILE A 556 3.12 -2.93 44.33
N ARG A 557 1.89 -3.26 43.92
CA ARG A 557 0.63 -2.74 44.49
C ARG A 557 -0.05 -3.75 45.43
N GLN A 558 0.52 -4.94 45.60
CA GLN A 558 0.07 -5.92 46.58
C GLN A 558 0.21 -5.41 48.02
N GLY A 559 -0.46 -6.07 48.97
CA GLY A 559 -0.52 -5.60 50.35
C GLY A 559 -1.38 -4.33 50.52
N ASN A 560 -1.64 -3.98 51.77
CA ASN A 560 -2.39 -2.75 52.10
C ASN A 560 -1.48 -1.50 52.01
N THR A 561 -2.08 -0.33 51.89
CA THR A 561 -1.34 0.94 51.72
C THR A 561 -0.39 1.24 52.90
N LYS A 562 -0.68 0.78 54.12
CA LYS A 562 0.27 0.90 55.24
C LYS A 562 1.54 0.07 54.99
N GLN A 563 1.39 -1.21 54.63
CA GLN A 563 2.52 -2.11 54.38
C GLN A 563 3.49 -1.50 53.35
N ARG A 564 2.97 -0.99 52.23
CA ARG A 564 3.77 -0.33 51.18
C ARG A 564 4.44 0.98 51.63
N ILE A 565 3.92 1.66 52.65
CA ILE A 565 4.59 2.83 53.27
C ILE A 565 5.67 2.38 54.26
N ASP A 566 5.41 1.34 55.06
CA ASP A 566 6.40 0.77 55.97
C ASP A 566 7.58 0.16 55.18
N GLU A 567 7.32 -0.46 54.03
CA GLU A 567 8.33 -0.92 53.06
C GLU A 567 9.16 0.24 52.50
N PHE A 568 8.55 1.38 52.13
CA PHE A 568 9.26 2.57 51.64
C PHE A 568 10.22 3.18 52.69
N GLU A 569 9.82 3.16 53.95
CA GLU A 569 10.70 3.57 55.06
C GLU A 569 11.68 2.46 55.48
N SER A 570 11.54 1.24 54.95
CA SER A 570 12.47 0.12 55.15
C SER A 570 13.69 0.17 54.22
N MET A 571 13.54 0.78 53.04
CA MET A 571 14.64 1.15 52.12
C MET A 571 15.63 2.14 52.76
#